data_AF-A0A9P5SPJ3-F1
#
_entry.id   AF-A0A9P5SPJ3-F1
#
_cell.length_a   1.000
_cell.length_b   1.000
_cell.length_c   1.000
_cell.angle_alpha   90.00
_cell.angle_beta   90.00
_cell.angle_gamma   90.00
#
_symmetry.space_group_name_H-M   'P 1'
#
loop_
_entity.id
_entity.type
_entity.pdbx_description
1 polymer ?
#
loop_
_entity_poly.entity_id
_entity_poly.type
_entity_poly.pdbx_seq_one_letter_code
_entity_poly.pdbx_strand_id
1 'polypeptide(L)'
;MTTAMFKTGMNRSLLTSDFFQAILDRAYGLNVSQTQSWSEEELDSSASILSNISSGDDDEDDDYFSDEDDNAPNAVTKSQEEQSCPMNDMTGHFLYKIQYRNLTNNTRPHHFIALHPNAAHFSIGAARSLTQQQTHPEGELWVVIKSKPIDTALIELTNIMAQLQGGEFAEEYDLVKDLTGFRNSHIREIELAELAWQSGGAMARISTKVYNVLRNDYQQLYALCLEYLDPSQGTITHMNSTDVALKTWSPADIHLVLRDLASLHAQFLGQESKLLGMTFLENPTRSKMKVLRPAYEAMVRTNHKNEPGLFSEFLTHSMLDYLAHSDKYWATIENHPRTLIHGDFNTRNICLRSDPNAGPQQLCAYDWELACCQVPQRDVVEFLSFVLPPGSTEWSHYIEYHRLALKAAVEKSRPDAPGLADAVPSPREYVEVAKLALMDFASLRVAMYGVSNSFKQIDWLPRILGSVEGQIRRMGPLRPVSEKVLVESKF
;
A
#
# COMPACT_ATOMS: atom_id res chain seq x y z
N MET A 1 2.93 -23.09 12.49
CA MET A 1 4.06 -22.61 13.33
C MET A 1 4.33 -21.11 13.15
N THR A 2 4.09 -20.54 11.97
CA THR A 2 4.13 -19.09 11.65
C THR A 2 3.02 -18.28 12.35
N THR A 3 1.89 -18.92 12.62
CA THR A 3 0.64 -18.36 13.18
C THR A 3 0.75 -17.93 14.66
N ALA A 4 1.69 -18.49 15.42
CA ALA A 4 1.76 -18.35 16.88
C ALA A 4 2.76 -17.30 17.39
N MET A 5 3.56 -16.67 16.50
CA MET A 5 4.67 -15.81 16.92
C MET A 5 4.34 -14.32 17.08
N PHE A 6 3.15 -13.87 16.67
CA PHE A 6 2.76 -12.46 16.81
C PHE A 6 1.45 -12.33 17.59
N LYS A 7 1.53 -12.48 18.91
CA LYS A 7 0.58 -11.75 19.76
C LYS A 7 1.02 -10.29 19.75
N THR A 8 0.63 -9.53 18.74
CA THR A 8 0.58 -8.05 18.84
C THR A 8 -0.62 -7.71 19.72
N GLY A 9 -0.55 -8.12 21.00
CA GLY A 9 -1.54 -7.76 22.00
C GLY A 9 -1.42 -6.27 22.23
N MET A 10 -2.11 -5.47 21.42
CA MET A 10 -2.29 -4.06 21.69
C MET A 10 -2.85 -3.96 23.10
N ASN A 11 -2.15 -3.22 23.97
CA ASN A 11 -2.60 -3.06 25.32
C ASN A 11 -3.87 -2.20 25.31
N ARG A 12 -5.05 -2.85 25.31
CA ARG A 12 -6.37 -2.21 25.28
C ARG A 12 -6.56 -1.18 26.40
N SER A 13 -5.78 -1.26 27.48
CA SER A 13 -5.80 -0.24 28.54
C SER A 13 -5.38 1.16 28.07
N LEU A 14 -4.74 1.28 26.91
CA LEU A 14 -4.32 2.55 26.31
C LEU A 14 -5.41 3.18 25.44
N LEU A 15 -6.44 2.41 25.09
CA LEU A 15 -7.63 2.89 24.38
C LEU A 15 -8.61 3.52 25.38
N THR A 16 -8.23 4.71 25.87
CA THR A 16 -8.99 5.46 26.88
C THR A 16 -10.07 6.34 26.24
N SER A 17 -10.96 6.91 27.07
CA SER A 17 -11.92 7.91 26.58
C SER A 17 -11.24 9.08 25.87
N ASP A 18 -10.07 9.51 26.35
CA ASP A 18 -9.32 10.63 25.76
C ASP A 18 -8.76 10.25 24.37
N PHE A 19 -8.38 8.99 24.19
CA PHE A 19 -7.95 8.47 22.88
C PHE A 19 -9.09 8.53 21.85
N PHE A 20 -10.29 8.08 22.22
CA PHE A 20 -11.46 8.14 21.35
C PHE A 20 -11.99 9.57 21.16
N GLN A 21 -11.84 10.43 22.16
CA GLN A 21 -12.18 11.85 22.02
C GLN A 21 -11.23 12.55 21.03
N ALA A 22 -9.93 12.24 21.05
CA ALA A 22 -8.98 12.78 20.07
C ALA A 22 -9.32 12.37 18.63
N ILE A 23 -9.82 11.14 18.42
CA ILE A 23 -10.31 10.68 17.12
C ILE A 23 -11.50 11.54 16.65
N LEU A 24 -12.47 11.79 17.53
CA LEU A 24 -13.64 12.61 17.22
C LEU A 24 -13.28 14.07 16.95
N ASP A 25 -12.39 14.64 17.77
CA ASP A 25 -11.88 16.01 17.59
C ASP A 25 -11.18 16.15 16.23
N ARG A 26 -10.51 15.08 15.76
CA ARG A 26 -9.91 15.06 14.43
C ARG A 26 -10.94 14.91 13.31
N ALA A 27 -11.93 14.05 13.50
CA ALA A 27 -12.95 13.76 12.50
C ALA A 27 -13.92 14.94 12.28
N TYR A 28 -14.32 15.61 13.35
CA TYR A 28 -15.39 16.61 13.34
C TYR A 28 -14.94 18.01 13.79
N GLY A 29 -13.75 18.15 14.37
CA GLY A 29 -13.25 19.38 14.95
C GLY A 29 -13.40 19.43 16.48
N LEU A 30 -12.53 20.20 17.13
CA LEU A 30 -12.49 20.35 18.59
C LEU A 30 -13.84 20.82 19.14
N ASN A 31 -14.33 20.14 20.19
CA ASN A 31 -15.58 20.47 20.90
C ASN A 31 -16.85 20.41 20.02
N VAL A 32 -16.81 19.73 18.87
CA VAL A 32 -18.00 19.51 18.02
C VAL A 32 -18.78 18.29 18.48
N SER A 33 -18.07 17.26 18.95
CA SER A 33 -18.65 16.00 19.41
C SER A 33 -17.99 15.54 20.72
N GLN A 34 -18.70 14.74 21.49
CA GLN A 34 -18.22 14.14 22.72
C GLN A 34 -18.40 12.62 22.67
N THR A 35 -17.34 11.88 22.97
CA THR A 35 -17.41 10.42 23.09
C THR A 35 -18.39 10.02 24.19
N GLN A 36 -19.35 9.15 23.89
CA GLN A 36 -20.27 8.58 24.86
C GLN A 36 -19.84 7.15 25.25
N SER A 37 -19.50 6.34 24.26
CA SER A 37 -19.07 4.95 24.42
C SER A 37 -18.28 4.52 23.17
N TRP A 38 -17.60 3.38 23.31
CA TRP A 38 -16.96 2.70 22.20
C TRP A 38 -17.03 1.19 22.42
N SER A 39 -17.12 0.45 21.34
CA SER A 39 -17.09 -1.01 21.32
C SER A 39 -16.15 -1.49 20.23
N GLU A 40 -15.41 -2.57 20.54
CA GLU A 40 -14.72 -3.35 19.54
C GLU A 40 -15.76 -4.25 18.88
N GLU A 41 -15.78 -4.25 17.56
CA GLU A 41 -16.76 -4.99 16.74
C GLU A 41 -16.02 -6.05 15.93
N GLU A 42 -16.72 -7.10 15.54
CA GLU A 42 -16.14 -8.10 14.64
C GLU A 42 -15.90 -7.47 13.26
N LEU A 43 -14.66 -7.61 12.79
CA LEU A 43 -14.30 -7.27 11.42
C LEU A 43 -14.88 -8.37 10.52
N ASP A 44 -15.88 -8.03 9.71
CA ASP A 44 -16.34 -8.93 8.66
C ASP A 44 -15.14 -9.32 7.80
N SER A 45 -14.87 -10.63 7.68
CA SER A 45 -13.72 -11.17 6.94
C SER A 45 -13.73 -10.71 5.49
N SER A 46 -14.91 -10.43 4.92
CA SER A 46 -15.09 -9.91 3.56
C SER A 46 -14.80 -8.41 3.41
N ALA A 47 -14.91 -7.63 4.49
CA ALA A 47 -14.64 -6.18 4.54
C ALA A 47 -13.26 -5.85 5.12
N SER A 48 -12.53 -6.86 5.61
CA SER A 48 -11.17 -6.69 6.11
C SER A 48 -10.25 -6.24 4.99
N ILE A 49 -9.54 -5.13 5.21
CA ILE A 49 -8.41 -4.64 4.39
C ILE A 49 -7.38 -5.75 4.11
N LEU A 50 -7.42 -6.89 4.83
CA LEU A 50 -6.33 -7.86 4.90
C LEU A 50 -6.73 -9.34 4.84
N SER A 51 -7.89 -9.71 4.29
CA SER A 51 -8.21 -11.12 4.05
C SER A 51 -7.05 -11.85 3.32
N ASN A 52 -6.35 -11.20 2.40
CA ASN A 52 -5.40 -11.92 1.53
C ASN A 52 -3.96 -12.13 2.04
N ILE A 53 -3.66 -11.86 3.33
CA ILE A 53 -2.49 -12.47 3.98
C ILE A 53 -2.91 -13.68 4.84
N SER A 54 -4.17 -13.77 5.27
CA SER A 54 -4.62 -14.79 6.24
C SER A 54 -5.67 -15.78 5.74
N SER A 55 -6.63 -15.44 4.87
CA SER A 55 -7.70 -16.35 4.45
C SER A 55 -7.36 -17.03 3.12
N GLY A 56 -6.92 -18.29 3.21
CA GLY A 56 -6.99 -19.27 2.13
C GLY A 56 -7.84 -20.48 2.53
N ASP A 57 -8.69 -20.32 3.55
CA ASP A 57 -9.56 -21.38 4.07
C ASP A 57 -11.00 -20.95 3.82
N ASP A 58 -11.47 -21.21 2.60
CA ASP A 58 -12.89 -21.45 2.32
C ASP A 58 -12.95 -22.76 1.52
N ASP A 59 -12.60 -23.87 2.18
CA ASP A 59 -13.00 -25.19 1.72
C ASP A 59 -14.52 -25.31 1.99
N GLU A 60 -15.32 -24.88 1.02
CA GLU A 60 -16.67 -25.42 0.87
C GLU A 60 -16.50 -26.89 0.46
N ASP A 61 -16.53 -27.79 1.45
CA ASP A 61 -16.71 -29.22 1.25
C ASP A 61 -18.04 -29.43 0.51
N ASP A 62 -17.96 -29.58 -0.81
CA ASP A 62 -19.03 -30.11 -1.64
C ASP A 62 -19.26 -31.59 -1.28
N ASP A 63 -20.27 -31.83 -0.45
CA ASP A 63 -20.87 -33.14 -0.21
C ASP A 63 -21.42 -33.72 -1.53
N TYR A 64 -20.58 -34.49 -2.23
CA TYR A 64 -21.02 -35.42 -3.27
C TYR A 64 -20.32 -36.77 -3.09
N PHE A 65 -20.82 -37.58 -2.15
CA PHE A 65 -20.63 -39.03 -2.20
C PHE A 65 -21.95 -39.77 -2.00
N SER A 66 -22.22 -40.62 -2.98
CA SER A 66 -23.36 -41.51 -3.14
C SER A 66 -23.43 -42.60 -2.07
N ASP A 67 -24.67 -42.93 -1.71
CA ASP A 67 -25.07 -44.13 -0.96
C ASP A 67 -24.40 -45.41 -1.51
N GLU A 68 -23.81 -46.21 -0.62
CA GLU A 68 -24.01 -47.67 -0.57
C GLU A 68 -23.47 -48.26 0.77
N ASP A 69 -24.29 -49.14 1.35
CA ASP A 69 -24.19 -49.79 2.67
C ASP A 69 -22.93 -50.67 2.87
N ASP A 70 -22.41 -50.74 4.10
CA ASP A 70 -22.54 -51.93 4.99
C ASP A 70 -21.61 -51.91 6.25
N ASN A 71 -22.24 -52.20 7.39
CA ASN A 71 -21.75 -52.90 8.60
C ASN A 71 -20.64 -52.32 9.54
N ALA A 72 -21.10 -52.01 10.76
CA ALA A 72 -20.40 -51.78 12.03
C ALA A 72 -19.69 -53.07 12.59
N PRO A 73 -18.99 -53.12 13.78
CA PRO A 73 -19.07 -52.17 14.90
C PRO A 73 -17.82 -51.93 15.82
N ASN A 74 -18.00 -50.90 16.67
CA ASN A 74 -17.58 -50.75 18.08
C ASN A 74 -16.24 -50.12 18.51
N ALA A 75 -16.44 -49.07 19.35
CA ALA A 75 -15.76 -48.69 20.60
C ALA A 75 -14.53 -47.76 20.51
N VAL A 76 -14.63 -46.54 21.03
CA VAL A 76 -14.47 -46.16 22.46
C VAL A 76 -14.60 -44.63 22.55
N THR A 77 -15.54 -44.18 23.38
CA THR A 77 -15.72 -42.79 23.78
C THR A 77 -14.56 -42.32 24.67
N LYS A 78 -13.86 -41.27 24.24
CA LYS A 78 -13.08 -40.39 25.12
C LYS A 78 -13.48 -38.95 24.85
N SER A 79 -14.26 -38.41 25.78
CA SER A 79 -14.50 -36.99 25.95
C SER A 79 -13.18 -36.30 26.33
N GLN A 80 -12.58 -35.59 25.39
CA GLN A 80 -11.72 -34.45 25.70
C GLN A 80 -12.43 -33.21 25.20
N GLU A 81 -12.79 -32.35 26.13
CA GLU A 81 -13.15 -30.96 25.87
C GLU A 81 -11.93 -30.30 25.21
N GLU A 82 -11.89 -30.29 23.89
CA GLU A 82 -11.08 -29.35 23.15
C GLU A 82 -11.66 -27.96 23.39
N GLN A 83 -11.08 -27.25 24.35
CA GLN A 83 -11.13 -25.79 24.35
C GLN A 83 -10.52 -25.34 23.02
N SER A 84 -11.41 -25.12 22.05
CA SER A 84 -11.17 -24.37 20.83
C SER A 84 -10.46 -23.07 21.20
N CYS A 85 -9.15 -23.04 20.97
CA CYS A 85 -8.36 -21.84 21.04
C CYS A 85 -8.75 -21.02 19.80
N PRO A 86 -9.30 -19.81 19.93
CA PRO A 86 -9.75 -19.05 18.77
C PRO A 86 -8.50 -18.70 17.93
N MET A 87 -8.34 -19.39 16.80
CA MET A 87 -7.20 -19.25 15.88
C MET A 87 -7.30 -18.03 14.94
N ASN A 88 -8.27 -17.15 15.15
CA ASN A 88 -8.58 -16.07 14.21
C ASN A 88 -7.92 -14.72 14.54
N ASP A 89 -7.19 -14.60 15.65
CA ASP A 89 -6.67 -13.32 16.18
C ASP A 89 -5.24 -13.01 15.68
N MET A 90 -5.00 -13.20 14.37
CA MET A 90 -3.68 -13.00 13.74
C MET A 90 -3.47 -11.60 13.15
N THR A 91 -4.50 -10.78 13.07
CA THR A 91 -4.38 -9.44 12.51
C THR A 91 -4.34 -8.44 13.65
N GLY A 92 -3.27 -7.62 13.70
CA GLY A 92 -3.20 -6.48 14.63
C GLY A 92 -4.20 -5.37 14.27
N HIS A 93 -5.38 -5.68 13.73
CA HIS A 93 -6.36 -4.73 13.23
C HIS A 93 -7.68 -4.94 13.93
N PHE A 94 -8.22 -3.87 14.48
CA PHE A 94 -9.42 -3.93 15.33
C PHE A 94 -10.44 -2.91 14.83
N LEU A 95 -11.66 -3.37 14.56
CA LEU A 95 -12.77 -2.49 14.18
C LEU A 95 -13.38 -1.92 15.45
N TYR A 96 -13.53 -0.60 15.49
CA TYR A 96 -14.18 0.07 16.60
C TYR A 96 -15.33 0.92 16.10
N LYS A 97 -16.43 0.84 16.83
CA LYS A 97 -17.57 1.73 16.73
C LYS A 97 -17.49 2.75 17.86
N ILE A 98 -17.46 4.03 17.51
CA ILE A 98 -17.44 5.15 18.46
C ILE A 98 -18.82 5.81 18.42
N GLN A 99 -19.55 5.75 19.54
CA GLN A 99 -20.79 6.50 19.69
C GLN A 99 -20.48 7.87 20.29
N TYR A 100 -21.03 8.91 19.67
CA TYR A 100 -20.78 10.28 20.10
C TYR A 100 -22.04 11.13 20.12
N ARG A 101 -22.01 12.15 20.97
CA ARG A 101 -23.02 13.20 21.03
C ARG A 101 -22.52 14.45 20.32
N ASN A 102 -23.33 15.00 19.43
CA ASN A 102 -23.09 16.32 18.84
C ASN A 102 -23.33 17.42 19.89
N LEU A 103 -22.32 18.24 20.13
CA LEU A 103 -22.37 19.37 21.06
C LEU A 103 -22.94 20.64 20.41
N THR A 104 -22.98 20.69 19.08
CA THR A 104 -23.55 21.80 18.32
C THR A 104 -25.08 21.71 18.24
N ASN A 105 -25.75 22.11 19.33
CA ASN A 105 -27.20 22.34 19.36
C ASN A 105 -27.58 23.71 19.98
N ASN A 106 -26.66 24.67 20.02
CA ASN A 106 -26.96 26.03 20.50
C ASN A 106 -26.72 27.08 19.42
N THR A 107 -27.83 27.66 18.97
CA THR A 107 -27.93 28.98 18.37
C THR A 107 -27.09 29.99 19.16
N ARG A 108 -25.91 30.32 18.65
CA ARG A 108 -25.29 31.63 18.91
C ARG A 108 -25.23 32.38 17.58
N PRO A 109 -25.85 33.56 17.47
CA PRO A 109 -25.61 34.42 16.31
C PRO A 109 -24.15 34.85 16.37
N HIS A 110 -23.34 34.39 15.43
CA HIS A 110 -21.98 34.89 15.26
C HIS A 110 -22.05 36.37 14.87
N HIS A 111 -21.81 37.25 15.83
CA HIS A 111 -21.11 38.49 15.54
C HIS A 111 -19.69 38.11 15.13
N PHE A 112 -19.46 38.09 13.81
CA PHE A 112 -18.11 38.15 13.26
C PHE A 112 -17.51 39.51 13.63
N ILE A 113 -16.52 39.52 14.53
CA ILE A 113 -15.54 40.60 14.58
C ILE A 113 -14.54 40.30 13.45
N ALA A 114 -14.79 40.89 12.29
CA ALA A 114 -13.83 40.94 11.21
C ALA A 114 -12.75 41.97 11.58
N LEU A 115 -11.53 41.51 11.82
CA LEU A 115 -10.34 42.34 11.69
C LEU A 115 -9.70 42.04 10.34
N HIS A 116 -10.19 42.69 9.29
CA HIS A 116 -9.34 43.31 8.25
C HIS A 116 -10.20 44.20 7.32
N PRO A 117 -9.75 45.43 6.99
CA PRO A 117 -10.54 46.37 6.20
C PRO A 117 -10.20 46.26 4.71
N ASN A 118 -11.20 46.03 3.86
CA ASN A 118 -11.60 46.95 2.77
C ASN A 118 -12.54 46.27 1.76
N ALA A 119 -13.74 46.88 1.62
CA ALA A 119 -14.52 47.13 0.39
C ALA A 119 -14.91 45.94 -0.53
N ALA A 120 -16.11 45.84 -1.11
CA ALA A 120 -17.35 46.60 -1.08
C ALA A 120 -18.45 45.80 -1.85
N HIS A 121 -19.71 46.09 -1.57
CA HIS A 121 -20.94 45.89 -2.37
C HIS A 121 -21.25 44.50 -2.99
N PHE A 122 -22.35 43.86 -2.57
CA PHE A 122 -23.55 43.62 -3.40
C PHE A 122 -24.70 43.01 -2.57
N SER A 123 -25.90 43.02 -3.17
CA SER A 123 -27.21 43.22 -2.54
C SER A 123 -27.94 41.98 -2.00
N ILE A 124 -28.95 42.27 -1.19
CA ILE A 124 -29.90 41.40 -0.48
C ILE A 124 -30.74 40.56 -1.46
N GLY A 125 -30.86 39.25 -1.20
CA GLY A 125 -31.73 38.34 -1.95
C GLY A 125 -32.18 37.12 -1.13
N ALA A 126 -33.45 37.17 -0.68
CA ALA A 126 -34.35 36.07 -0.35
C ALA A 126 -33.87 34.92 0.56
N ALA A 127 -34.23 35.02 1.84
CA ALA A 127 -34.35 33.88 2.74
C ALA A 127 -35.42 32.91 2.22
N ARG A 128 -35.03 31.66 1.91
CA ARG A 128 -35.94 30.52 1.79
C ARG A 128 -35.75 29.60 2.99
N SER A 129 -36.83 29.50 3.76
CA SER A 129 -37.06 28.55 4.85
C SER A 129 -36.72 27.13 4.40
N LEU A 130 -35.63 26.58 4.93
CA LEU A 130 -35.39 25.13 4.94
C LEU A 130 -36.10 24.55 6.17
N THR A 131 -37.08 23.72 5.86
CA THR A 131 -37.77 22.78 6.72
C THR A 131 -36.83 22.12 7.72
N GLN A 132 -37.27 22.08 8.99
CA GLN A 132 -36.67 21.35 10.10
C GLN A 132 -36.30 19.92 9.69
N GLN A 133 -35.01 19.68 9.44
CA GLN A 133 -34.44 18.34 9.59
C GLN A 133 -34.31 18.10 11.10
N GLN A 134 -34.97 17.04 11.58
CA GLN A 134 -34.77 16.53 12.94
C GLN A 134 -33.27 16.26 13.14
N THR A 135 -32.63 17.04 14.00
CA THR A 135 -31.25 16.82 14.41
C THR A 135 -31.24 15.66 15.40
N HIS A 136 -30.80 14.49 14.94
CA HIS A 136 -30.39 13.44 15.88
C HIS A 136 -29.12 13.95 16.61
N PRO A 137 -29.15 14.12 17.94
CA PRO A 137 -28.02 14.66 18.70
C PRO A 137 -26.88 13.64 18.88
N GLU A 138 -27.00 12.44 18.33
CA GLU A 138 -26.07 11.32 18.47
C GLU A 138 -25.67 10.82 17.08
N GLY A 139 -24.43 10.37 16.96
CA GLY A 139 -23.87 9.84 15.73
C GLY A 139 -22.88 8.70 16.01
N GLU A 140 -22.48 8.03 14.95
CA GLU A 140 -21.56 6.90 15.00
C GLU A 140 -20.39 7.15 14.06
N LEU A 141 -19.18 6.79 14.50
CA LEU A 141 -17.97 6.80 13.70
C LEU A 141 -17.32 5.42 13.77
N TRP A 142 -17.08 4.82 12.62
CA TRP A 142 -16.41 3.54 12.47
C TRP A 142 -14.94 3.75 12.12
N VAL A 143 -14.05 3.09 12.85
CA VAL A 143 -12.59 3.23 12.66
C VAL A 143 -11.91 1.87 12.72
N VAL A 144 -10.78 1.75 12.01
CA VAL A 144 -9.89 0.60 12.13
C VAL A 144 -8.64 1.02 12.89
N ILE A 145 -8.33 0.34 13.99
CA ILE A 145 -7.07 0.51 14.71
C ILE A 145 -6.08 -0.55 14.22
N LYS A 146 -5.05 -0.11 13.49
CA LYS A 146 -3.96 -0.91 12.95
C LYS A 146 -2.75 -0.86 13.90
N SER A 147 -2.60 -1.87 14.74
CA SER A 147 -1.42 -2.17 15.55
C SER A 147 -0.28 -2.72 14.69
N LYS A 148 0.93 -2.19 14.89
CA LYS A 148 2.12 -2.51 14.11
C LYS A 148 3.16 -3.23 14.99
N PRO A 149 3.70 -4.38 14.53
CA PRO A 149 4.89 -4.96 15.16
C PRO A 149 6.10 -4.05 14.90
N ILE A 150 7.09 -4.06 15.78
CA ILE A 150 8.39 -3.41 15.49
C ILE A 150 9.06 -4.06 14.28
N ASP A 151 9.88 -3.28 13.58
CA ASP A 151 10.56 -3.70 12.34
C ASP A 151 11.45 -4.92 12.53
N THR A 152 12.19 -5.00 13.64
CA THR A 152 13.08 -6.14 13.95
C THR A 152 12.32 -7.47 13.98
N ALA A 153 11.04 -7.46 14.38
CA ALA A 153 10.25 -8.68 14.39
C ALA A 153 9.87 -9.13 12.97
N LEU A 154 9.55 -8.19 12.07
CA LEU A 154 9.33 -8.49 10.65
C LEU A 154 10.61 -8.95 9.96
N ILE A 155 11.75 -8.29 10.25
CA ILE A 155 13.06 -8.66 9.71
C ILE A 155 13.46 -10.09 10.14
N GLU A 156 13.25 -10.44 11.41
CA GLU A 156 13.55 -11.81 11.85
C GLU A 156 12.58 -12.83 11.28
N LEU A 157 11.31 -12.49 11.05
CA LEU A 157 10.37 -13.38 10.38
C LEU A 157 10.83 -13.70 8.95
N THR A 158 11.21 -12.70 8.17
CA THR A 158 11.70 -12.94 6.79
C THR A 158 13.03 -13.68 6.79
N ASN A 159 13.89 -13.42 7.79
CA ASN A 159 15.12 -14.19 7.96
C ASN A 159 14.83 -15.66 8.30
N ILE A 160 13.88 -15.95 9.20
CA ILE A 160 13.45 -17.33 9.52
C ILE A 160 12.95 -18.02 8.25
N MET A 161 12.16 -17.35 7.40
CA MET A 161 11.73 -17.90 6.11
C MET A 161 12.93 -18.25 5.24
N ALA A 162 13.96 -17.40 5.17
CA ALA A 162 15.20 -17.71 4.45
C ALA A 162 15.94 -18.92 5.06
N GLN A 163 16.09 -18.97 6.39
CA GLN A 163 16.73 -20.09 7.10
C GLN A 163 16.02 -21.42 6.86
N LEU A 164 14.68 -21.41 6.81
CA LEU A 164 13.88 -22.61 6.54
C LEU A 164 14.07 -23.14 5.11
N GLN A 165 14.42 -22.28 4.15
CA GLN A 165 14.79 -22.72 2.80
C GLN A 165 16.24 -23.22 2.70
N GLY A 166 17.12 -22.74 3.57
CA GLY A 166 18.51 -23.20 3.72
C GLY A 166 19.43 -22.83 2.56
N GLY A 167 20.66 -23.38 2.59
CA GLY A 167 21.69 -23.19 1.57
C GLY A 167 22.22 -21.75 1.46
N GLU A 168 22.73 -21.40 0.28
CA GLU A 168 23.32 -20.06 0.00
C GLU A 168 22.34 -18.92 0.31
N PHE A 169 21.04 -19.12 0.09
CA PHE A 169 20.04 -18.09 0.39
C PHE A 169 19.97 -17.78 1.89
N ALA A 170 19.93 -18.80 2.74
CA ALA A 170 19.95 -18.61 4.19
C ALA A 170 21.22 -17.90 4.67
N GLU A 171 22.39 -18.28 4.13
CA GLU A 171 23.68 -17.71 4.50
C GLU A 171 23.80 -16.24 4.09
N GLU A 172 23.50 -15.91 2.83
CA GLU A 172 23.63 -14.55 2.31
C GLU A 172 22.55 -13.60 2.83
N TYR A 173 21.32 -14.08 3.04
CA TYR A 173 20.23 -13.24 3.53
C TYR A 173 20.44 -12.79 4.98
N ASP A 174 20.97 -13.65 5.86
CA ASP A 174 21.23 -13.29 7.26
C ASP A 174 22.22 -12.13 7.38
N LEU A 175 23.21 -12.05 6.46
CA LEU A 175 24.18 -10.96 6.40
C LEU A 175 23.56 -9.60 6.06
N VAL A 176 22.41 -9.58 5.39
CA VAL A 176 21.82 -8.35 4.84
C VAL A 176 20.38 -8.10 5.28
N LYS A 177 19.80 -8.93 6.15
CA LYS A 177 18.38 -8.87 6.56
C LYS A 177 17.91 -7.48 6.99
N ASP A 178 18.76 -6.72 7.69
CA ASP A 178 18.49 -5.35 8.15
C ASP A 178 18.46 -4.28 7.03
N LEU A 179 18.82 -4.65 5.79
CA LEU A 179 18.92 -3.77 4.62
C LEU A 179 17.82 -4.01 3.58
N THR A 180 16.90 -4.95 3.83
CA THR A 180 15.88 -5.43 2.86
C THR A 180 14.64 -4.54 2.75
N GLY A 181 14.66 -3.35 3.34
CA GLY A 181 13.60 -2.33 3.24
C GLY A 181 12.55 -2.36 4.36
N PHE A 182 12.55 -3.39 5.22
CA PHE A 182 11.64 -3.51 6.37
C PHE A 182 12.03 -2.64 7.57
N ARG A 183 13.28 -2.18 7.64
CA ARG A 183 13.72 -1.28 8.71
C ARG A 183 12.84 -0.04 8.79
N ASN A 184 12.44 0.36 9.99
CA ASN A 184 11.51 1.45 10.27
C ASN A 184 10.08 1.27 9.71
N SER A 185 9.67 0.10 9.21
CA SER A 185 8.32 -0.10 8.64
C SER A 185 7.20 0.31 9.61
N HIS A 186 7.37 0.00 10.89
CA HIS A 186 6.43 0.32 11.98
C HIS A 186 6.25 1.83 12.24
N ILE A 187 7.28 2.65 12.02
CA ILE A 187 7.19 4.12 12.15
C ILE A 187 6.91 4.81 10.82
N ARG A 188 7.23 4.18 9.69
CA ARG A 188 7.16 4.82 8.37
C ARG A 188 5.75 5.25 8.01
N GLU A 189 4.76 4.37 8.20
CA GLU A 189 3.36 4.69 7.94
C GLU A 189 2.85 5.80 8.89
N ILE A 190 3.30 5.82 10.14
CA ILE A 190 2.97 6.87 11.13
C ILE A 190 3.53 8.23 10.70
N GLU A 191 4.83 8.29 10.38
CA GLU A 191 5.50 9.52 9.97
C GLU A 191 4.98 10.04 8.62
N LEU A 192 4.57 9.15 7.72
CA LEU A 192 3.91 9.54 6.47
C LEU A 192 2.48 10.04 6.69
N ALA A 193 1.74 9.52 7.66
CA ALA A 193 0.44 10.07 8.05
C ALA A 193 0.59 11.51 8.57
N GLU A 194 1.59 11.75 9.42
CA GLU A 194 1.95 13.08 9.92
C GLU A 194 2.35 14.03 8.78
N LEU A 195 3.20 13.55 7.85
CA LEU A 195 3.59 14.32 6.67
C LEU A 195 2.39 14.66 5.79
N ALA A 196 1.46 13.72 5.58
CA ALA A 196 0.25 13.95 4.81
C ALA A 196 -0.62 15.03 5.47
N TRP A 197 -0.76 15.01 6.80
CA TRP A 197 -1.48 16.05 7.54
C TRP A 197 -0.85 17.44 7.40
N GLN A 198 0.49 17.52 7.48
CA GLN A 198 1.20 18.79 7.42
C GLN A 198 1.28 19.36 6.01
N SER A 199 1.51 18.50 5.01
CA SER A 199 1.74 18.92 3.62
C SER A 199 0.46 19.00 2.80
N GLY A 200 -0.59 18.29 3.20
CA GLY A 200 -1.82 18.18 2.43
C GLY A 200 -1.57 17.65 1.02
N GLY A 201 -2.25 18.24 0.03
CA GLY A 201 -1.97 17.96 -1.38
C GLY A 201 -2.47 16.61 -1.87
N ALA A 202 -1.77 16.03 -2.84
CA ALA A 202 -2.14 14.75 -3.45
C ALA A 202 -2.02 13.59 -2.46
N MET A 203 -0.96 13.55 -1.66
CA MET A 203 -0.76 12.50 -0.65
C MET A 203 -1.95 12.41 0.31
N ALA A 204 -2.37 13.53 0.89
CA ALA A 204 -3.52 13.56 1.80
C ALA A 204 -4.85 13.20 1.11
N ARG A 205 -5.00 13.48 -0.19
CA ARG A 205 -6.20 13.13 -0.95
C ARG A 205 -6.29 11.64 -1.23
N ILE A 206 -5.19 11.03 -1.66
CA ILE A 206 -5.18 9.63 -2.07
C ILE A 206 -4.95 8.67 -0.91
N SER A 207 -4.52 9.14 0.27
CA SER A 207 -4.32 8.25 1.41
C SER A 207 -5.63 8.00 2.16
N THR A 208 -5.75 6.85 2.81
CA THR A 208 -6.76 6.63 3.85
C THR A 208 -6.63 7.70 4.93
N LYS A 209 -7.75 8.26 5.37
CA LYS A 209 -7.72 9.22 6.48
C LYS A 209 -7.21 8.53 7.74
N VAL A 210 -6.18 9.12 8.33
CA VAL A 210 -5.72 8.78 9.67
C VAL A 210 -6.36 9.78 10.63
N TYR A 211 -7.08 9.28 11.63
CA TYR A 211 -7.71 10.09 12.68
C TYR A 211 -6.78 10.29 13.87
N ASN A 212 -5.95 9.30 14.18
CA ASN A 212 -5.01 9.39 15.29
C ASN A 212 -3.85 8.42 15.09
N VAL A 213 -2.73 8.67 15.77
CA VAL A 213 -1.59 7.76 15.86
C VAL A 213 -1.27 7.51 17.32
N LEU A 214 -0.95 6.26 17.65
CA LEU A 214 -0.46 5.87 18.96
C LEU A 214 1.00 5.49 18.80
N ARG A 215 1.90 6.27 19.40
CA ARG A 215 3.33 5.99 19.43
C ARG A 215 3.84 6.04 20.86
N ASN A 216 4.36 4.92 21.33
CA ASN A 216 5.03 4.82 22.62
C ASN A 216 6.32 4.02 22.45
N ASP A 217 7.42 4.72 22.19
CA ASP A 217 8.73 4.12 21.93
C ASP A 217 9.25 3.33 23.15
N TYR A 218 8.90 3.73 24.37
CA TYR A 218 9.30 3.04 25.60
C TYR A 218 8.62 1.67 25.74
N GLN A 219 7.33 1.59 25.39
CA GLN A 219 6.56 0.34 25.41
C GLN A 219 6.58 -0.41 24.08
N GLN A 220 7.29 0.13 23.07
CA GLN A 220 7.34 -0.40 21.71
C GLN A 220 5.93 -0.60 21.09
N LEU A 221 5.04 0.36 21.36
CA LEU A 221 3.67 0.31 20.86
C LEU A 221 3.47 1.34 19.77
N TYR A 222 3.03 0.85 18.61
CA TYR A 222 2.80 1.65 17.42
C TYR A 222 1.46 1.26 16.82
N ALA A 223 0.56 2.21 16.65
CA ALA A 223 -0.72 1.98 15.98
C ALA A 223 -1.20 3.21 15.22
N LEU A 224 -2.01 2.97 14.18
CA LEU A 224 -2.77 4.01 13.47
C LEU A 224 -4.26 3.78 13.69
N CYS A 225 -5.01 4.86 13.91
CA CYS A 225 -6.46 4.86 13.84
C CYS A 225 -6.88 5.41 12.48
N LEU A 226 -7.48 4.57 11.65
CA LEU A 226 -7.81 4.83 10.25
C LEU A 226 -9.33 4.97 10.07
N GLU A 227 -9.75 5.69 9.02
CA GLU A 227 -11.13 5.58 8.53
C GLU A 227 -11.44 4.13 8.14
N TYR A 228 -12.64 3.67 8.49
CA TYR A 228 -13.13 2.40 8.01
C TYR A 228 -13.63 2.54 6.57
N LEU A 229 -13.02 1.78 5.66
CA LEU A 229 -13.38 1.73 4.25
C LEU A 229 -14.45 0.66 4.04
N ASP A 230 -15.72 1.03 4.17
CA ASP A 230 -16.85 0.10 4.09
C ASP A 230 -17.31 -0.11 2.62
N PRO A 231 -17.07 -1.29 2.02
CA PRO A 231 -17.56 -1.59 0.67
C PRO A 231 -19.09 -1.77 0.60
N SER A 232 -19.77 -2.08 1.73
CA SER A 232 -21.21 -2.35 1.74
C SER A 232 -22.07 -1.12 1.37
N GLN A 233 -21.51 0.08 1.53
CA GLN A 233 -22.16 1.34 1.17
C GLN A 233 -22.05 1.68 -0.34
N GLY A 234 -21.31 0.89 -1.12
CA GLY A 234 -21.10 1.12 -2.56
C GLY A 234 -20.21 2.32 -2.91
N THR A 235 -19.72 3.06 -1.91
CA THR A 235 -18.81 4.20 -2.09
C THR A 235 -17.34 3.80 -2.18
N ILE A 236 -17.01 2.58 -1.73
CA ILE A 236 -15.69 1.96 -1.84
C ILE A 236 -15.80 0.77 -2.79
N THR A 237 -14.96 0.74 -3.83
CA THR A 237 -14.93 -0.35 -4.82
C THR A 237 -13.49 -0.83 -5.06
N HIS A 238 -13.33 -1.97 -5.72
CA HIS A 238 -12.04 -2.59 -6.06
C HIS A 238 -11.17 -3.09 -4.88
N MET A 239 -11.63 -2.92 -3.65
CA MET A 239 -10.95 -3.42 -2.46
C MET A 239 -10.75 -4.94 -2.54
N ASN A 240 -9.56 -5.43 -2.15
CA ASN A 240 -9.17 -6.86 -2.19
C ASN A 240 -9.37 -7.58 -3.53
N SER A 241 -9.37 -6.86 -4.64
CA SER A 241 -9.72 -7.42 -5.96
C SER A 241 -8.60 -8.21 -6.64
N THR A 242 -7.56 -8.64 -5.92
CA THR A 242 -6.34 -9.20 -6.53
C THR A 242 -6.60 -10.45 -7.36
N ASP A 243 -7.39 -11.38 -6.87
CA ASP A 243 -7.65 -12.65 -7.57
C ASP A 243 -8.57 -12.45 -8.79
N VAL A 244 -9.43 -11.44 -8.74
CA VAL A 244 -10.39 -11.09 -9.80
C VAL A 244 -9.99 -9.86 -10.61
N ALA A 245 -8.75 -9.39 -10.48
CA ALA A 245 -8.33 -8.06 -10.92
C ALA A 245 -8.60 -7.80 -12.42
N LEU A 246 -8.41 -8.82 -13.26
CA LEU A 246 -8.62 -8.72 -14.72
C LEU A 246 -10.09 -8.47 -15.12
N LYS A 247 -11.04 -8.80 -14.23
CA LYS A 247 -12.47 -8.55 -14.42
C LYS A 247 -12.91 -7.25 -13.74
N THR A 248 -12.29 -6.91 -12.61
CA THR A 248 -12.67 -5.77 -11.79
C THR A 248 -12.15 -4.44 -12.36
N TRP A 249 -10.87 -4.39 -12.76
CA TRP A 249 -10.22 -3.15 -13.17
C TRP A 249 -10.45 -2.84 -14.65
N SER A 250 -11.34 -1.90 -14.94
CA SER A 250 -11.56 -1.44 -16.31
C SER A 250 -10.42 -0.53 -16.79
N PRO A 251 -10.28 -0.31 -18.11
CA PRO A 251 -9.35 0.69 -18.63
C PRO A 251 -9.54 2.08 -18.00
N ALA A 252 -10.78 2.49 -17.73
CA ALA A 252 -11.05 3.79 -17.11
C ALA A 252 -10.51 3.87 -15.67
N ASP A 253 -10.62 2.78 -14.91
CA ASP A 253 -10.09 2.67 -13.55
C ASP A 253 -8.57 2.76 -13.55
N ILE A 254 -7.90 2.07 -14.48
CA ILE A 254 -6.44 2.11 -14.63
C ILE A 254 -5.97 3.55 -14.94
N HIS A 255 -6.65 4.26 -15.85
CA HIS A 255 -6.33 5.68 -16.12
C HIS A 255 -6.53 6.56 -14.87
N LEU A 256 -7.61 6.36 -14.12
CA LEU A 256 -7.89 7.09 -12.89
C LEU A 256 -6.79 6.89 -11.86
N VAL A 257 -6.39 5.65 -11.60
CA VAL A 257 -5.30 5.32 -10.66
C VAL A 257 -4.01 5.99 -11.11
N LEU A 258 -3.63 5.85 -12.37
CA LEU A 258 -2.37 6.42 -12.88
C LEU A 258 -2.36 7.95 -12.84
N ARG A 259 -3.51 8.61 -13.05
CA ARG A 259 -3.66 10.07 -12.92
C ARG A 259 -3.45 10.52 -11.47
N ASP A 260 -4.08 9.83 -10.52
CA ASP A 260 -4.01 10.21 -9.11
C ASP A 260 -2.63 9.88 -8.52
N LEU A 261 -2.06 8.74 -8.90
CA LEU A 261 -0.67 8.37 -8.58
C LEU A 261 0.33 9.37 -9.18
N ALA A 262 0.13 9.83 -10.41
CA ALA A 262 0.95 10.88 -11.00
C ALA A 262 0.90 12.19 -10.20
N SER A 263 -0.25 12.51 -9.59
CA SER A 263 -0.38 13.68 -8.72
C SER A 263 0.40 13.53 -7.42
N LEU A 264 0.43 12.33 -6.81
CA LEU A 264 1.32 12.02 -5.68
C LEU A 264 2.78 12.19 -6.08
N HIS A 265 3.19 11.55 -7.17
CA HIS A 265 4.56 11.61 -7.65
C HIS A 265 5.00 13.04 -7.96
N ALA A 266 4.13 13.87 -8.57
CA ALA A 266 4.41 15.28 -8.84
C ALA A 266 4.63 16.09 -7.54
N GLN A 267 3.89 15.78 -6.48
CA GLN A 267 4.02 16.48 -5.20
C GLN A 267 5.46 16.41 -4.67
N PHE A 268 6.15 15.28 -4.82
CA PHE A 268 7.50 15.06 -4.30
C PHE A 268 8.61 15.02 -5.36
N LEU A 269 8.27 15.08 -6.65
CA LEU A 269 9.26 15.06 -7.73
C LEU A 269 10.25 16.23 -7.59
N GLY A 270 11.53 15.91 -7.74
CA GLY A 270 12.64 16.87 -7.60
C GLY A 270 12.90 17.33 -6.17
N GLN A 271 12.23 16.76 -5.16
CA GLN A 271 12.51 17.02 -3.74
C GLN A 271 13.34 15.90 -3.10
N GLU A 272 14.22 15.27 -3.88
CA GLU A 272 15.00 14.11 -3.44
C GLU A 272 15.80 14.41 -2.16
N SER A 273 16.53 15.53 -2.10
CA SER A 273 17.29 15.90 -0.89
C SER A 273 16.42 16.02 0.37
N LYS A 274 15.15 16.43 0.21
CA LYS A 274 14.18 16.48 1.33
C LYS A 274 13.76 15.07 1.75
N LEU A 275 13.45 14.20 0.79
CA LEU A 275 13.09 12.81 1.07
C LEU A 275 14.26 12.03 1.70
N LEU A 276 15.48 12.25 1.20
CA LEU A 276 16.71 11.64 1.75
C LEU A 276 17.04 12.12 3.17
N GLY A 277 16.54 13.30 3.56
CA GLY A 277 16.64 13.80 4.93
C GLY A 277 15.65 13.16 5.92
N MET A 278 14.65 12.42 5.43
CA MET A 278 13.67 11.73 6.28
C MET A 278 14.24 10.40 6.78
N THR A 279 14.75 10.37 8.01
CA THR A 279 15.44 9.20 8.57
C THR A 279 14.57 7.94 8.71
N PHE A 280 13.25 8.10 8.69
CA PHE A 280 12.29 6.99 8.73
C PHE A 280 12.02 6.36 7.35
N LEU A 281 12.35 7.07 6.26
CA LEU A 281 12.05 6.64 4.90
C LEU A 281 13.15 5.74 4.37
N GLU A 282 12.77 4.69 3.65
CA GLU A 282 13.75 3.84 2.98
C GLU A 282 14.37 4.59 1.78
N ASN A 283 15.69 4.44 1.65
CA ASN A 283 16.44 4.97 0.52
C ASN A 283 17.26 3.84 -0.13
N PRO A 284 16.71 3.20 -1.15
CA PRO A 284 17.45 2.31 -2.02
C PRO A 284 18.53 3.10 -2.79
N THR A 285 19.74 2.54 -2.83
CA THR A 285 20.88 3.15 -3.53
C THR A 285 21.68 2.08 -4.26
N ARG A 286 22.44 2.48 -5.28
CA ARG A 286 23.43 1.65 -5.96
C ARG A 286 24.37 0.96 -4.97
N SER A 287 24.84 1.70 -3.97
CA SER A 287 25.73 1.15 -2.94
C SER A 287 25.05 0.06 -2.11
N LYS A 288 23.79 0.28 -1.71
CA LYS A 288 22.99 -0.72 -0.99
C LYS A 288 22.73 -1.95 -1.86
N MET A 289 22.39 -1.76 -3.14
CA MET A 289 22.14 -2.86 -4.06
C MET A 289 23.36 -3.73 -4.32
N LYS A 290 24.56 -3.14 -4.33
CA LYS A 290 25.81 -3.90 -4.41
C LYS A 290 25.98 -4.85 -3.23
N VAL A 291 25.58 -4.43 -2.03
CA VAL A 291 25.63 -5.24 -0.81
C VAL A 291 24.51 -6.30 -0.81
N LEU A 292 23.31 -5.93 -1.22
CA LEU A 292 22.15 -6.83 -1.27
C LEU A 292 22.26 -7.93 -2.33
N ARG A 293 23.01 -7.68 -3.42
CA ARG A 293 23.05 -8.53 -4.61
C ARG A 293 23.23 -10.03 -4.32
N PRO A 294 24.23 -10.49 -3.54
CA PRO A 294 24.44 -11.93 -3.32
C PRO A 294 23.19 -12.62 -2.75
N ALA A 295 22.54 -12.02 -1.76
CA ALA A 295 21.33 -12.57 -1.15
C ALA A 295 20.16 -12.68 -2.13
N TYR A 296 19.94 -11.67 -2.97
CA TYR A 296 18.89 -11.72 -3.99
C TYR A 296 19.20 -12.68 -5.13
N GLU A 297 20.46 -12.82 -5.54
CA GLU A 297 20.83 -13.84 -6.53
C GLU A 297 20.58 -15.26 -5.99
N ALA A 298 20.98 -15.52 -4.75
CA ALA A 298 20.74 -16.79 -4.07
C ALA A 298 19.23 -17.08 -3.95
N MET A 299 18.43 -16.08 -3.58
CA MET A 299 16.98 -16.17 -3.52
C MET A 299 16.33 -16.52 -4.86
N VAL A 300 16.74 -15.85 -5.93
CA VAL A 300 16.23 -16.11 -7.29
C VAL A 300 16.56 -17.54 -7.71
N ARG A 301 17.79 -18.01 -7.44
CA ARG A 301 18.20 -19.41 -7.69
C ARG A 301 17.35 -20.39 -6.87
N THR A 302 17.10 -20.10 -5.60
CA THR A 302 16.28 -20.95 -4.73
C THR A 302 14.82 -21.02 -5.18
N ASN A 303 14.21 -19.90 -5.56
CA ASN A 303 12.86 -19.87 -6.11
C ASN A 303 12.73 -20.74 -7.37
N HIS A 304 13.68 -20.63 -8.31
CA HIS A 304 13.69 -21.48 -9.51
C HIS A 304 13.87 -22.95 -9.17
N LYS A 305 14.76 -23.27 -8.23
CA LYS A 305 15.00 -24.65 -7.78
C LYS A 305 13.75 -25.27 -7.16
N ASN A 306 13.05 -24.52 -6.32
CA ASN A 306 11.89 -25.02 -5.57
C ASN A 306 10.64 -25.07 -6.46
N GLU A 307 10.45 -24.06 -7.31
CA GLU A 307 9.25 -23.88 -8.12
C GLU A 307 9.58 -23.57 -9.59
N PRO A 308 10.23 -24.49 -10.33
CA PRO A 308 10.67 -24.24 -11.72
C PRO A 308 9.51 -23.99 -12.69
N GLY A 309 8.29 -24.42 -12.34
CA GLY A 309 7.07 -24.13 -13.10
C GLY A 309 6.56 -22.70 -12.94
N LEU A 310 6.76 -22.08 -11.77
CA LEU A 310 6.42 -20.68 -11.52
C LEU A 310 7.55 -19.74 -11.98
N PHE A 311 8.79 -20.05 -11.60
CA PHE A 311 9.96 -19.27 -11.96
C PHE A 311 10.64 -19.90 -13.16
N SER A 312 10.21 -19.52 -14.36
CA SER A 312 10.75 -20.08 -15.61
C SER A 312 12.26 -19.84 -15.75
N GLU A 313 12.91 -20.65 -16.58
CA GLU A 313 14.32 -20.47 -16.91
C GLU A 313 14.60 -19.07 -17.47
N PHE A 314 13.73 -18.56 -18.35
CA PHE A 314 13.89 -17.24 -18.94
C PHE A 314 13.79 -16.12 -17.90
N LEU A 315 12.77 -16.17 -17.04
CA LEU A 315 12.56 -15.15 -16.01
C LEU A 315 13.74 -15.15 -15.03
N THR A 316 14.15 -16.33 -14.59
CA THR A 316 15.30 -16.55 -13.70
C THR A 316 16.58 -15.97 -14.29
N HIS A 317 16.92 -16.31 -15.54
CA HIS A 317 18.10 -15.76 -16.21
C HIS A 317 18.03 -14.23 -16.35
N SER A 318 16.86 -13.69 -16.66
CA SER A 318 16.69 -12.23 -16.79
C SER A 318 16.92 -11.51 -15.45
N MET A 319 16.38 -12.05 -14.35
CA MET A 319 16.56 -11.49 -13.00
C MET A 319 18.03 -11.58 -12.56
N LEU A 320 18.69 -12.72 -12.79
CA LEU A 320 20.11 -12.89 -12.47
C LEU A 320 21.01 -11.97 -13.31
N ASP A 321 20.73 -11.78 -14.60
CA ASP A 321 21.46 -10.83 -15.44
C ASP A 321 21.29 -9.38 -14.94
N TYR A 322 20.07 -9.01 -14.54
CA TYR A 322 19.81 -7.72 -13.92
C TYR A 322 20.63 -7.52 -12.64
N LEU A 323 20.61 -8.50 -11.73
CA LEU A 323 21.33 -8.44 -10.46
C LEU A 323 22.84 -8.36 -10.67
N ALA A 324 23.40 -9.15 -11.59
CA ALA A 324 24.82 -9.15 -11.93
C ALA A 324 25.30 -7.76 -12.38
N HIS A 325 24.46 -7.04 -13.14
CA HIS A 325 24.73 -5.70 -13.66
C HIS A 325 24.04 -4.57 -12.88
N SER A 326 23.52 -4.86 -11.69
CA SER A 326 22.75 -3.92 -10.86
C SER A 326 23.48 -2.61 -10.61
N ASP A 327 24.81 -2.64 -10.45
CA ASP A 327 25.66 -1.46 -10.29
C ASP A 327 25.47 -0.42 -11.41
N LYS A 328 25.43 -0.88 -12.67
CA LYS A 328 25.21 -0.04 -13.85
C LYS A 328 23.75 0.43 -13.94
N TYR A 329 22.80 -0.46 -13.69
CA TYR A 329 21.38 -0.13 -13.80
C TYR A 329 20.94 0.84 -12.72
N TRP A 330 21.43 0.69 -11.49
CA TRP A 330 21.17 1.62 -10.41
C TRP A 330 21.86 2.96 -10.59
N ALA A 331 23.04 3.01 -11.24
CA ALA A 331 23.60 4.29 -11.66
C ALA A 331 22.65 5.04 -12.62
N THR A 332 21.92 4.33 -13.50
CA THR A 332 20.89 4.96 -14.33
C THR A 332 19.69 5.40 -13.50
N ILE A 333 19.17 4.56 -12.60
CA ILE A 333 18.03 4.88 -11.73
C ILE A 333 18.31 6.13 -10.88
N GLU A 334 19.48 6.20 -10.24
CA GLU A 334 19.88 7.35 -9.39
C GLU A 334 20.08 8.64 -10.17
N ASN A 335 20.36 8.57 -11.48
CA ASN A 335 20.47 9.75 -12.34
C ASN A 335 19.12 10.24 -12.89
N HIS A 336 18.02 9.53 -12.62
CA HIS A 336 16.69 9.96 -13.01
C HIS A 336 15.94 10.59 -11.83
N PRO A 337 15.01 11.53 -12.09
CA PRO A 337 14.25 12.17 -11.04
C PRO A 337 13.47 11.14 -10.20
N ARG A 338 13.76 11.13 -8.90
CA ARG A 338 13.06 10.31 -7.91
C ARG A 338 12.01 11.12 -7.16
N THR A 339 11.07 10.40 -6.59
CA THR A 339 9.93 10.93 -5.85
C THR A 339 9.59 10.01 -4.69
N LEU A 340 8.61 10.39 -3.88
CA LEU A 340 8.00 9.47 -2.91
C LEU A 340 7.12 8.49 -3.67
N ILE A 341 7.39 7.20 -3.52
CA ILE A 341 6.55 6.11 -4.03
C ILE A 341 5.91 5.34 -2.87
N HIS A 342 4.81 4.64 -3.14
CA HIS A 342 4.18 3.73 -2.19
C HIS A 342 5.04 2.49 -1.91
N GLY A 343 5.70 1.94 -2.93
CA GLY A 343 6.67 0.84 -2.77
C GLY A 343 6.08 -0.57 -2.60
N ASP A 344 4.74 -0.65 -2.55
CA ASP A 344 3.93 -1.88 -2.59
C ASP A 344 2.59 -1.59 -3.30
N PHE A 345 2.66 -0.91 -4.45
CA PHE A 345 1.49 -0.32 -5.11
C PHE A 345 0.74 -1.35 -5.96
N ASN A 346 0.02 -2.25 -5.30
CA ASN A 346 -0.75 -3.33 -5.92
C ASN A 346 -2.22 -3.33 -5.47
N THR A 347 -3.04 -4.19 -6.08
CA THR A 347 -4.51 -4.24 -5.88
C THR A 347 -4.96 -4.65 -4.48
N ARG A 348 -4.03 -5.09 -3.61
CA ARG A 348 -4.31 -5.33 -2.18
C ARG A 348 -4.23 -4.07 -1.34
N ASN A 349 -3.54 -3.04 -1.81
CA ASN A 349 -3.20 -1.83 -1.05
C ASN A 349 -3.89 -0.57 -1.58
N ILE A 350 -4.82 -0.73 -2.51
CA ILE A 350 -5.59 0.36 -3.10
C ILE A 350 -7.05 -0.02 -3.27
N CYS A 351 -7.92 0.98 -3.29
CA CYS A 351 -9.30 0.88 -3.70
C CYS A 351 -9.71 2.17 -4.42
N LEU A 352 -10.89 2.19 -5.00
CA LEU A 352 -11.49 3.40 -5.54
C LEU A 352 -12.58 3.90 -4.60
N ARG A 353 -12.53 5.20 -4.29
CA ARG A 353 -13.51 5.89 -3.44
C ARG A 353 -14.30 6.87 -4.27
N SER A 354 -15.61 6.80 -4.17
CA SER A 354 -16.55 7.78 -4.71
C SER A 354 -17.15 8.58 -3.56
N ASP A 355 -17.19 9.90 -3.70
CA ASP A 355 -17.96 10.75 -2.79
C ASP A 355 -19.37 10.93 -3.38
N PRO A 356 -20.43 10.43 -2.70
CA PRO A 356 -21.81 10.58 -3.17
C PRO A 356 -22.24 12.03 -3.40
N ASN A 357 -21.61 12.98 -2.73
CA ASN A 357 -22.02 14.38 -2.67
C ASN A 357 -21.01 15.36 -3.28
N ALA A 358 -19.76 14.96 -3.55
CA ALA A 358 -18.67 15.94 -3.77
C ALA A 358 -17.74 15.73 -4.98
N GLY A 359 -17.90 14.70 -5.83
CA GLY A 359 -17.19 14.71 -7.12
C GLY A 359 -16.77 13.36 -7.72
N PRO A 360 -15.78 13.37 -8.63
CA PRO A 360 -15.37 12.18 -9.36
C PRO A 360 -14.72 11.15 -8.43
N GLN A 361 -14.82 9.88 -8.81
CA GLN A 361 -14.12 8.78 -8.16
C GLN A 361 -12.60 9.06 -8.08
N GLN A 362 -11.97 8.60 -7.00
CA GLN A 362 -10.58 8.86 -6.65
C GLN A 362 -9.89 7.59 -6.17
N LEU A 363 -8.59 7.52 -6.40
CA LEU A 363 -7.72 6.55 -5.76
C LEU A 363 -7.73 6.74 -4.24
N CYS A 364 -7.81 5.64 -3.50
CA CYS A 364 -7.50 5.55 -2.09
C CYS A 364 -6.42 4.46 -1.90
N ALA A 365 -5.28 4.81 -1.33
CA ALA A 365 -4.12 3.95 -1.09
C ALA A 365 -3.85 3.87 0.41
N TYR A 366 -3.52 2.67 0.87
CA TYR A 366 -3.29 2.32 2.26
C TYR A 366 -2.10 1.36 2.37
N ASP A 367 -1.57 1.24 3.58
CA ASP A 367 -0.37 0.46 3.85
C ASP A 367 0.93 1.05 3.29
N TRP A 368 1.23 2.27 3.73
CA TRP A 368 2.42 3.03 3.33
C TRP A 368 3.72 2.53 3.98
N GLU A 369 3.71 1.34 4.58
CA GLU A 369 4.82 0.82 5.38
C GLU A 369 6.06 0.49 4.54
N LEU A 370 5.94 0.42 3.21
CA LEU A 370 7.02 0.13 2.25
C LEU A 370 7.41 1.33 1.38
N ALA A 371 6.89 2.51 1.70
CA ALA A 371 7.19 3.74 0.98
C ALA A 371 8.68 4.07 0.97
N CYS A 372 9.17 4.62 -0.13
CA CYS A 372 10.58 4.96 -0.28
C CYS A 372 10.80 6.09 -1.29
N CYS A 373 12.02 6.59 -1.36
CA CYS A 373 12.43 7.51 -2.41
C CYS A 373 12.94 6.73 -3.64
N GLN A 374 12.16 6.75 -4.72
CA GLN A 374 12.52 6.00 -5.94
C GLN A 374 11.93 6.62 -7.21
N VAL A 375 12.29 6.08 -8.37
CA VAL A 375 11.70 6.49 -9.66
C VAL A 375 10.19 6.20 -9.70
N PRO A 376 9.36 7.12 -10.23
CA PRO A 376 7.90 7.00 -10.20
C PRO A 376 7.36 5.78 -10.96
N GLN A 377 8.12 5.26 -11.92
CA GLN A 377 7.77 4.08 -12.70
C GLN A 377 7.65 2.82 -11.83
N ARG A 378 8.28 2.78 -10.65
CA ARG A 378 8.29 1.60 -9.79
C ARG A 378 6.90 1.22 -9.27
N ASP A 379 6.08 2.20 -8.87
CA ASP A 379 4.67 1.94 -8.51
C ASP A 379 3.82 1.60 -9.75
N VAL A 380 4.10 2.24 -10.89
CA VAL A 380 3.37 2.01 -12.14
C VAL A 380 3.52 0.58 -12.61
N VAL A 381 4.77 0.08 -12.71
CA VAL A 381 5.01 -1.28 -13.22
C VAL A 381 4.44 -2.34 -12.29
N GLU A 382 4.48 -2.12 -10.98
CA GLU A 382 3.87 -3.03 -10.01
C GLU A 382 2.36 -3.08 -10.18
N PHE A 383 1.68 -1.93 -10.21
CA PHE A 383 0.24 -1.90 -10.42
C PHE A 383 -0.17 -2.56 -11.73
N LEU A 384 0.52 -2.25 -12.83
CA LEU A 384 0.24 -2.85 -14.14
C LEU A 384 0.47 -4.36 -14.16
N SER A 385 1.45 -4.89 -13.42
CA SER A 385 1.61 -6.34 -13.24
C SER A 385 0.39 -7.00 -12.61
N PHE A 386 -0.35 -6.28 -11.75
CA PHE A 386 -1.54 -6.80 -11.07
C PHE A 386 -2.84 -6.65 -11.87
N VAL A 387 -2.97 -5.64 -12.72
CA VAL A 387 -4.25 -5.38 -13.43
C VAL A 387 -4.24 -5.75 -14.91
N LEU A 388 -3.07 -5.98 -15.53
CA LEU A 388 -2.99 -6.40 -16.92
C LEU A 388 -2.77 -7.90 -17.06
N PRO A 389 -3.38 -8.54 -18.09
CA PRO A 389 -3.16 -9.95 -18.35
C PRO A 389 -1.73 -10.22 -18.86
N PRO A 390 -1.20 -11.44 -18.68
CA PRO A 390 0.04 -11.89 -19.28
C PRO A 390 0.14 -11.55 -20.76
N GLY A 391 1.23 -10.89 -21.15
CA GLY A 391 1.47 -10.50 -22.53
C GLY A 391 0.57 -9.39 -23.06
N SER A 392 -0.04 -8.55 -22.22
CA SER A 392 -0.76 -7.36 -22.66
C SER A 392 0.11 -6.42 -23.51
N THR A 393 -0.46 -5.83 -24.57
CA THR A 393 0.17 -4.75 -25.37
C THR A 393 0.00 -3.38 -24.76
N GLU A 394 -0.89 -3.24 -23.78
CA GLU A 394 -1.35 -1.94 -23.26
C GLU A 394 -0.36 -1.28 -22.29
N TRP A 395 0.68 -2.00 -21.86
CA TRP A 395 1.71 -1.47 -20.97
C TRP A 395 2.32 -0.15 -21.47
N SER A 396 2.67 -0.09 -22.76
CA SER A 396 3.26 1.12 -23.35
C SER A 396 2.30 2.31 -23.31
N HIS A 397 1.00 2.05 -23.53
CA HIS A 397 -0.05 3.07 -23.45
C HIS A 397 -0.17 3.63 -22.03
N TYR A 398 -0.26 2.76 -21.02
CA TYR A 398 -0.40 3.19 -19.63
C TYR A 398 0.85 3.84 -19.04
N ILE A 399 2.04 3.38 -19.41
CA ILE A 399 3.30 4.03 -19.02
C ILE A 399 3.36 5.45 -19.59
N GLU A 400 3.02 5.63 -20.87
CA GLU A 400 2.99 6.96 -21.49
C GLU A 400 1.90 7.85 -20.89
N TYR A 401 0.72 7.29 -20.61
CA TYR A 401 -0.36 8.02 -19.95
C TYR A 401 0.10 8.55 -18.58
N HIS A 402 0.74 7.72 -17.76
CA HIS A 402 1.27 8.13 -16.47
C HIS A 402 2.32 9.24 -16.62
N ARG A 403 3.23 9.15 -17.60
CA ARG A 403 4.23 10.19 -17.88
C ARG A 403 3.59 11.54 -18.22
N LEU A 404 2.57 11.53 -19.08
CA LEU A 404 1.83 12.73 -19.46
C LEU A 404 1.05 13.32 -18.28
N ALA A 405 0.40 12.47 -17.48
CA ALA A 405 -0.30 12.89 -16.26
C ALA A 405 0.67 13.48 -15.23
N LEU A 406 1.86 12.89 -15.08
CA LEU A 406 2.93 13.39 -14.19
C LEU A 406 3.39 14.78 -14.63
N LYS A 407 3.64 14.96 -15.93
CA LYS A 407 4.01 16.27 -16.49
C LYS A 407 2.95 17.33 -16.20
N ALA A 408 1.68 17.03 -16.49
CA ALA A 408 0.58 17.95 -16.23
C ALA A 408 0.41 18.27 -14.73
N ALA A 409 0.60 17.28 -13.86
CA ALA A 409 0.51 17.48 -12.41
C ALA A 409 1.67 18.33 -11.86
N VAL A 410 2.89 18.16 -12.38
CA VAL A 410 4.05 18.99 -12.04
C VAL A 410 3.78 20.45 -12.43
N GLU A 411 3.35 20.69 -13.67
CA GLU A 411 3.00 22.03 -14.17
C GLU A 411 1.94 22.72 -13.31
N LYS A 412 0.91 21.96 -12.88
CA LYS A 412 -0.16 22.47 -12.03
C LYS A 412 0.29 22.77 -10.59
N SER A 413 1.15 21.92 -10.02
CA SER A 413 1.51 21.99 -8.61
C SER A 413 2.52 23.09 -8.27
N ARG A 414 3.34 23.51 -9.24
CA ARG A 414 4.39 24.52 -9.04
C ARG A 414 4.51 25.46 -10.25
N PRO A 415 3.51 26.34 -10.50
CA PRO A 415 3.53 27.25 -11.64
C PRO A 415 4.72 28.23 -11.60
N ASP A 416 5.23 28.53 -10.40
CA ASP A 416 6.34 29.47 -10.18
C ASP A 416 7.74 28.82 -10.26
N ALA A 417 7.82 27.52 -10.57
CA ALA A 417 9.08 26.79 -10.77
C ALA A 417 9.26 26.39 -12.25
N PRO A 418 9.46 27.37 -13.17
CA PRO A 418 9.67 27.09 -14.58
C PRO A 418 10.89 26.17 -14.76
N GLY A 419 10.73 25.10 -15.55
CA GLY A 419 11.75 24.08 -15.79
C GLY A 419 11.56 22.77 -15.00
N LEU A 420 10.68 22.72 -13.98
CA LEU A 420 10.41 21.46 -13.29
C LEU A 420 9.62 20.46 -14.15
N ALA A 421 8.80 20.97 -15.08
CA ALA A 421 8.12 20.13 -16.08
C ALA A 421 9.13 19.45 -17.03
N ASP A 422 10.29 20.07 -17.27
CA ASP A 422 11.40 19.51 -18.03
C ASP A 422 12.16 18.44 -17.23
N ALA A 423 11.92 18.34 -15.92
CA ALA A 423 12.40 17.22 -15.11
C ALA A 423 11.65 15.91 -15.44
N VAL A 424 10.48 15.95 -16.09
CA VAL A 424 9.83 14.72 -16.55
C VAL A 424 10.56 14.22 -17.81
N PRO A 425 11.12 12.99 -17.80
CA PRO A 425 11.91 12.48 -18.91
C PRO A 425 11.14 12.43 -20.24
N SER A 426 11.88 12.36 -21.35
CA SER A 426 11.30 12.11 -22.67
C SER A 426 10.56 10.75 -22.69
N PRO A 427 9.61 10.53 -23.61
CA PRO A 427 8.91 9.24 -23.72
C PRO A 427 9.85 8.03 -23.76
N ARG A 428 10.95 8.15 -24.51
CA ARG A 428 11.94 7.07 -24.65
C ARG A 428 12.67 6.80 -23.34
N GLU A 429 13.20 7.83 -22.69
CA GLU A 429 13.89 7.67 -21.40
C GLU A 429 12.95 7.12 -20.33
N TYR A 430 11.71 7.60 -20.30
CA TYR A 430 10.71 7.16 -19.34
C TYR A 430 10.42 5.66 -19.44
N VAL A 431 10.29 5.15 -20.68
CA VAL A 431 10.11 3.72 -20.96
C VAL A 431 11.36 2.92 -20.59
N GLU A 432 12.57 3.41 -20.89
CA GLU A 432 13.80 2.70 -20.51
C GLU A 432 13.95 2.60 -18.98
N VAL A 433 13.61 3.64 -18.23
CA VAL A 433 13.58 3.56 -16.76
C VAL A 433 12.45 2.66 -16.27
N ALA A 434 11.29 2.63 -16.93
CA ALA A 434 10.22 1.68 -16.61
C ALA A 434 10.68 0.22 -16.75
N LYS A 435 11.51 -0.09 -17.75
CA LYS A 435 12.13 -1.43 -17.90
C LYS A 435 13.01 -1.76 -16.71
N LEU A 436 13.85 -0.82 -16.27
CA LEU A 436 14.71 -1.01 -15.10
C LEU A 436 13.87 -1.18 -13.82
N ALA A 437 12.80 -0.40 -13.67
CA ALA A 437 11.88 -0.52 -12.54
C ALA A 437 11.12 -1.86 -12.53
N LEU A 438 10.75 -2.40 -13.70
CA LEU A 438 10.14 -3.72 -13.81
C LEU A 438 11.11 -4.83 -13.42
N MET A 439 12.36 -4.74 -13.88
CA MET A 439 13.40 -5.72 -13.51
C MET A 439 13.78 -5.63 -12.03
N ASP A 440 13.79 -4.43 -11.46
CA ASP A 440 13.96 -4.20 -10.01
C ASP A 440 12.79 -4.83 -9.22
N PHE A 441 11.54 -4.52 -9.60
CA PHE A 441 10.35 -5.13 -9.01
C PHE A 441 10.40 -6.66 -9.06
N ALA A 442 10.72 -7.22 -10.23
CA ALA A 442 10.83 -8.67 -10.41
C ALA A 442 11.91 -9.25 -9.49
N SER A 443 13.13 -8.74 -9.60
CA SER A 443 14.30 -9.31 -8.92
C SER A 443 14.26 -9.16 -7.41
N LEU A 444 13.54 -8.17 -6.88
CA LEU A 444 13.47 -7.91 -5.45
C LEU A 444 12.15 -8.36 -4.84
N ARG A 445 11.02 -7.80 -5.30
CA ARG A 445 9.71 -8.01 -4.67
C ARG A 445 9.06 -9.32 -5.09
N VAL A 446 9.06 -9.62 -6.39
CA VAL A 446 8.47 -10.86 -6.91
C VAL A 446 9.29 -12.08 -6.46
N ALA A 447 10.62 -11.95 -6.38
CA ALA A 447 11.46 -12.96 -5.74
C ALA A 447 11.02 -13.22 -4.28
N MET A 448 10.69 -12.17 -3.52
CA MET A 448 10.17 -12.32 -2.16
C MET A 448 8.81 -13.02 -2.10
N TYR A 449 7.93 -12.77 -3.08
CA TYR A 449 6.67 -13.52 -3.18
C TYR A 449 6.90 -15.01 -3.42
N GLY A 450 7.95 -15.39 -4.17
CA GLY A 450 8.36 -16.79 -4.33
C GLY A 450 8.76 -17.45 -3.01
N VAL A 451 9.49 -16.71 -2.15
CA VAL A 451 9.85 -17.18 -0.81
C VAL A 451 8.60 -17.41 0.02
N SER A 452 7.69 -16.42 0.09
CA SER A 452 6.42 -16.53 0.81
C SER A 452 5.55 -17.68 0.30
N ASN A 453 5.50 -17.89 -1.02
CA ASN A 453 4.72 -18.94 -1.66
C ASN A 453 5.15 -20.36 -1.21
N SER A 454 6.42 -20.52 -0.82
CA SER A 454 6.92 -21.80 -0.29
C SER A 454 6.38 -22.14 1.10
N PHE A 455 5.78 -21.17 1.81
CA PHE A 455 5.21 -21.37 3.16
C PHE A 455 3.68 -21.29 3.17
N LYS A 456 3.11 -20.47 2.29
CA LYS A 456 1.67 -20.34 2.08
C LYS A 456 1.44 -20.09 0.60
N GLN A 457 0.67 -20.97 -0.04
CA GLN A 457 0.35 -20.84 -1.45
C GLN A 457 -0.32 -19.48 -1.74
N ILE A 458 0.15 -18.83 -2.79
CA ILE A 458 -0.34 -17.51 -3.24
C ILE A 458 -0.97 -17.68 -4.62
N ASP A 459 -2.29 -17.78 -4.69
CA ASP A 459 -3.00 -18.16 -5.92
C ASP A 459 -2.89 -17.14 -7.06
N TRP A 460 -2.72 -15.86 -6.73
CA TRP A 460 -2.50 -14.83 -7.74
C TRP A 460 -1.06 -14.80 -8.29
N LEU A 461 -0.08 -15.42 -7.62
CA LEU A 461 1.33 -15.31 -7.98
C LEU A 461 1.67 -15.80 -9.41
N PRO A 462 1.16 -16.97 -9.89
CA PRO A 462 1.37 -17.41 -11.27
C PRO A 462 0.97 -16.36 -12.31
N ARG A 463 -0.15 -15.67 -12.09
CA ARG A 463 -0.66 -14.63 -12.99
C ARG A 463 0.26 -13.42 -13.02
N ILE A 464 0.74 -12.98 -11.86
CA ILE A 464 1.67 -11.85 -11.74
C ILE A 464 3.00 -12.17 -12.41
N LEU A 465 3.55 -13.38 -12.18
CA LEU A 465 4.76 -13.86 -12.84
C LEU A 465 4.60 -13.88 -14.36
N GLY A 466 3.47 -14.38 -14.87
CA GLY A 466 3.16 -14.37 -16.30
C GLY A 466 3.06 -12.96 -16.90
N SER A 467 2.51 -12.00 -16.13
CA SER A 467 2.44 -10.58 -16.53
C SER A 467 3.82 -9.95 -16.61
N VAL A 468 4.64 -10.12 -15.56
CA VAL A 468 6.02 -9.63 -15.49
C VAL A 468 6.88 -10.25 -16.59
N GLU A 469 6.89 -11.58 -16.72
CA GLU A 469 7.70 -12.28 -17.72
C GLU A 469 7.28 -11.90 -19.14
N GLY A 470 5.97 -11.90 -19.42
CA GLY A 470 5.45 -11.51 -20.72
C GLY A 470 5.87 -10.10 -21.11
N GLN A 471 5.94 -9.19 -20.14
CA GLN A 471 6.36 -7.82 -20.39
C GLN A 471 7.89 -7.69 -20.57
N ILE A 472 8.70 -8.42 -19.78
CA ILE A 472 10.16 -8.48 -19.96
C ILE A 472 10.49 -8.98 -21.37
N ARG A 473 9.82 -10.03 -21.84
CA ARG A 473 10.00 -10.57 -23.22
C ARG A 473 9.71 -9.51 -24.29
N ARG A 474 8.65 -8.72 -24.12
CA ARG A 474 8.24 -7.67 -25.07
C ARG A 474 9.18 -6.47 -25.08
N MET A 475 9.60 -6.04 -23.90
CA MET A 475 10.52 -4.90 -23.74
C MET A 475 11.92 -5.21 -24.28
N GLY A 476 12.25 -6.49 -24.42
CA GLY A 476 13.52 -7.00 -24.92
C GLY A 476 14.61 -6.93 -23.85
N PRO A 477 15.83 -7.42 -24.17
CA PRO A 477 16.94 -7.37 -23.23
C PRO A 477 17.24 -5.92 -22.84
N LEU A 478 17.68 -5.73 -21.60
CA LEU A 478 18.20 -4.44 -21.15
C LEU A 478 19.35 -4.04 -22.08
N ARG A 479 19.15 -2.97 -22.85
CA ARG A 479 20.20 -2.51 -23.76
C ARG A 479 21.31 -1.90 -22.92
N PRO A 480 22.59 -2.13 -23.26
CA PRO A 480 23.65 -1.28 -22.75
C PRO A 480 23.28 0.15 -23.15
N VAL A 481 23.02 1.01 -22.15
CA VAL A 481 22.83 2.44 -22.40
C VAL A 481 24.08 2.91 -23.15
N SER A 482 23.95 3.21 -24.44
CA SER A 482 25.05 3.81 -25.18
C SER A 482 25.29 5.17 -24.56
N GLU A 483 26.52 5.47 -24.15
CA GLU A 483 26.94 6.76 -23.56
C GLU A 483 26.49 7.99 -24.36
N LYS A 484 26.09 7.80 -25.62
CA LYS A 484 25.58 8.84 -26.51
C LYS A 484 24.27 9.52 -26.09
N VAL A 485 23.42 8.91 -25.26
CA VAL A 485 22.13 9.54 -24.88
C VAL A 485 22.31 10.64 -23.81
N LEU A 486 23.42 10.64 -23.07
CA LEU A 486 23.69 11.66 -22.04
C LEU A 486 24.36 12.94 -22.57
N VAL A 487 24.68 13.01 -23.87
CA VAL A 487 25.39 14.16 -24.46
C VAL A 487 24.45 15.13 -25.18
N GLU A 488 23.25 14.70 -25.58
CA GLU A 488 22.32 15.55 -26.37
C GLU A 488 21.38 16.42 -25.53
N SER A 489 21.42 16.36 -24.20
CA SER A 489 20.66 17.25 -23.30
C SER A 489 21.46 18.44 -22.75
N LYS A 490 22.66 18.69 -23.29
CA LYS A 490 23.48 19.88 -22.98
C LYS A 490 23.73 20.73 -24.21
N PHE A 491 22.69 21.28 -24.85
CA PHE A 491 22.82 22.47 -25.70
C PHE A 491 21.54 23.30 -25.70
#